data_AF-A0A9Q2L3S2-F1
#
_entry.id   AF-A0A9Q2L3S2-F1
#
_cell.length_a   1.000
_cell.length_b   1.000
_cell.length_c   1.000
_cell.angle_alpha   90.00
_cell.angle_beta   90.00
_cell.angle_gamma   90.00
#
_symmetry.space_group_name_H-M   'P 1'
#
loop_
_entity.id
_entity.type
_entity.pdbx_description
1 polymer ?
#
loop_
_entity_poly.entity_id
_entity_poly.type
_entity_poly.pdbx_seq_one_letter_code
_entity_poly.pdbx_strand_id
1 'polypeptide(L)'
;MSNFIKLENAFVFIVTLSIYFMFDFSLWIFLIFLLLPDITMFGYIINKEVGSKIYNIGHTYILPILFTLCYLLTKESLLLQISLIWLAHISMDRTIGYGLKYAIGFDKTTIQKV
;
A
#
# COMPACT_ATOMS: atom_id res chain seq x y z
N MET A 1 -6.84 -14.62 -14.14
CA MET A 1 -6.68 -14.39 -12.68
C MET A 1 -6.04 -13.05 -12.38
N SER A 2 -4.87 -12.71 -12.94
CA SER A 2 -4.19 -11.41 -12.67
C SER A 2 -5.09 -10.19 -12.96
N ASN A 3 -5.85 -10.19 -14.06
CA ASN A 3 -6.78 -9.08 -14.37
C ASN A 3 -7.89 -8.88 -13.33
N PHE A 4 -8.40 -9.96 -12.71
CA PHE A 4 -9.40 -9.85 -11.65
C PHE A 4 -8.78 -9.20 -10.40
N ILE A 5 -7.57 -9.62 -10.02
CA ILE A 5 -6.85 -9.02 -8.89
C ILE A 5 -6.57 -7.53 -9.16
N LYS A 6 -6.15 -7.17 -10.38
CA LYS A 6 -5.94 -5.75 -10.74
C LYS A 6 -7.23 -4.94 -10.63
N LEU A 7 -8.36 -5.50 -11.08
CA LEU A 7 -9.66 -4.86 -11.00
C LEU A 7 -10.13 -4.70 -9.55
N GLU A 8 -10.01 -5.75 -8.71
CA GLU A 8 -10.31 -5.67 -7.27
C GLU A 8 -9.53 -4.54 -6.61
N ASN A 9 -8.22 -4.46 -6.87
CA ASN A 9 -7.39 -3.42 -6.29
C ASN A 9 -7.69 -2.02 -6.87
N ALA A 10 -8.16 -1.93 -8.13
CA ALA A 10 -8.64 -0.66 -8.68
C ALA A 10 -9.86 -0.15 -7.91
N PHE A 11 -10.79 -1.05 -7.56
CA PHE A 11 -11.93 -0.70 -6.72
C PHE A 11 -11.50 -0.32 -5.29
N VAL A 12 -10.55 -1.04 -4.69
CA VAL A 12 -9.99 -0.67 -3.38
C VAL A 12 -9.37 0.73 -3.42
N PHE A 13 -8.61 1.05 -4.47
CA PHE A 13 -8.02 2.37 -4.66
C PHE A 13 -9.09 3.46 -4.75
N ILE A 14 -10.11 3.26 -5.61
CA ILE A 14 -11.21 4.21 -5.79
C ILE A 14 -11.97 4.44 -4.48
N VAL A 15 -12.29 3.38 -3.75
CA VAL A 15 -13.02 3.47 -2.46
C VAL A 15 -12.17 4.22 -1.43
N THR A 16 -10.90 3.87 -1.31
CA THR A 16 -9.99 4.50 -0.35
C THR A 16 -9.82 5.99 -0.65
N LEU A 17 -9.66 6.34 -1.93
CA LEU A 17 -9.56 7.72 -2.39
C LEU A 17 -10.86 8.51 -2.13
N SER A 18 -12.00 7.88 -2.38
CA SER A 18 -13.33 8.48 -2.11
C SER A 18 -13.49 8.79 -0.63
N ILE A 19 -13.18 7.82 0.24
CA ILE A 19 -13.24 8.02 1.70
C ILE A 19 -12.27 9.12 2.14
N TYR A 20 -11.05 9.17 1.58
CA TYR A 20 -10.08 10.21 1.92
C TYR A 20 -10.64 11.63 1.68
N PHE A 21 -11.29 11.85 0.55
CA PHE A 21 -11.91 13.15 0.25
C PHE A 21 -13.22 13.39 1.01
N MET A 22 -13.98 12.35 1.37
CA MET A 22 -15.16 12.50 2.24
C MET A 22 -14.81 13.00 3.65
N PHE A 23 -13.57 12.79 4.09
CA PHE A 23 -13.05 13.30 5.37
C PHE A 23 -12.37 14.67 5.23
N ASP A 24 -12.50 15.34 4.08
CA ASP A 24 -11.91 16.66 3.78
C ASP A 24 -10.38 16.71 4.00
N PHE A 25 -9.70 15.57 3.85
CA PHE A 25 -8.25 15.52 4.00
C PHE A 25 -7.53 16.18 2.82
N SER A 26 -6.38 16.78 3.10
CA SER A 26 -5.62 17.58 2.12
C SER A 26 -5.06 16.74 0.97
N LEU A 27 -5.41 17.09 -0.28
CA LEU A 27 -4.84 16.53 -1.50
C LEU A 27 -3.29 16.58 -1.51
N TRP A 28 -2.68 17.67 -1.03
CA TRP A 28 -1.22 17.79 -1.01
C TRP A 28 -0.55 16.76 -0.10
N ILE A 29 -1.11 16.51 1.08
CA ILE A 29 -0.63 15.48 2.00
C ILE A 29 -0.77 14.12 1.34
N PHE A 30 -1.92 13.85 0.71
CA PHE A 30 -2.12 12.62 -0.05
C PHE A 30 -1.02 12.39 -1.08
N LEU A 31 -0.78 13.37 -1.97
CA LEU A 31 0.19 13.24 -3.06
C LEU A 31 1.63 13.08 -2.55
N ILE A 32 2.02 13.84 -1.52
CA ILE A 32 3.38 13.78 -0.95
C ILE A 32 3.63 12.42 -0.30
N PHE A 33 2.66 11.92 0.47
CA PHE A 33 2.83 10.70 1.25
C PHE A 33 2.40 9.43 0.52
N LEU A 34 1.79 9.54 -0.67
CA LEU A 34 1.38 8.39 -1.46
C LEU A 34 2.56 7.44 -1.69
N LEU A 35 3.74 7.98 -2.04
CA LEU A 35 4.95 7.19 -2.31
C LEU A 35 5.77 6.87 -1.05
N LEU A 36 5.34 7.28 0.14
CA LEU A 36 6.08 7.04 1.38
C LEU A 36 6.34 5.54 1.65
N PRO A 37 5.38 4.61 1.41
CA PRO A 37 5.64 3.18 1.65
C PRO A 37 6.78 2.61 0.80
N ASP A 38 7.11 3.21 -0.34
CA ASP A 38 8.20 2.77 -1.22
C ASP A 38 9.59 2.95 -0.61
N ILE A 39 9.73 3.74 0.46
CA ILE A 39 10.98 3.81 1.24
C ILE A 39 11.41 2.41 1.72
N THR A 40 10.46 1.49 1.92
CA THR A 40 10.75 0.10 2.27
C THR A 40 11.56 -0.65 1.20
N MET A 41 11.60 -0.17 -0.05
CA MET A 41 12.49 -0.70 -1.09
C MET A 41 13.97 -0.52 -0.77
N PHE A 42 14.37 0.44 0.08
CA PHE A 42 15.77 0.60 0.47
C PHE A 42 16.36 -0.62 1.18
N GLY A 43 15.52 -1.53 1.69
CA GLY A 43 15.99 -2.82 2.19
C GLY A 43 16.77 -3.64 1.15
N TYR A 44 16.52 -3.42 -0.15
CA TYR A 44 17.24 -4.08 -1.24
C TYR A 44 18.71 -3.66 -1.37
N ILE A 45 19.14 -2.56 -0.72
CA ILE A 45 20.55 -2.15 -0.66
C ILE A 45 21.38 -3.21 0.08
N ILE A 46 20.80 -3.90 1.07
CA ILE A 46 21.51 -4.91 1.87
C ILE A 46 21.64 -6.21 1.07
N ASN A 47 20.50 -6.81 0.71
CA ASN A 47 20.41 -7.94 -0.21
C ASN A 47 18.94 -8.19 -0.61
N LYS A 48 18.71 -9.11 -1.55
CA LYS A 48 17.38 -9.46 -2.06
C LYS A 48 16.45 -10.05 -1.01
N GLU A 49 16.97 -10.83 -0.07
CA GLU A 49 16.17 -11.49 0.97
C GLU A 49 15.61 -10.46 1.95
N VAL A 50 16.50 -9.64 2.53
CA VAL A 50 16.14 -8.56 3.45
C VAL A 50 15.25 -7.53 2.75
N GLY A 51 15.60 -7.15 1.52
CA GLY A 51 14.79 -6.24 0.71
C GLY A 51 13.37 -6.74 0.50
N SER A 52 13.19 -8.00 0.10
CA SER A 52 11.85 -8.57 -0.10
C SER A 52 11.03 -8.61 1.19
N LYS A 53 11.64 -8.92 2.34
CA LYS A 53 10.97 -8.93 3.64
C LYS A 53 10.52 -7.52 4.06
N ILE A 54 11.42 -6.54 4.03
CA ILE A 54 11.12 -5.16 4.43
C ILE A 54 10.07 -4.55 3.50
N TYR A 55 10.21 -4.75 2.18
CA TYR A 55 9.22 -4.30 1.21
C TYR A 55 7.84 -4.90 1.47
N ASN A 56 7.76 -6.22 1.71
CA ASN A 56 6.49 -6.90 1.96
C ASN A 56 5.82 -6.45 3.27
N ILE A 57 6.59 -6.08 4.29
CA ILE A 57 6.06 -5.45 5.52
C ILE A 57 5.43 -4.09 5.18
N GLY A 58 6.08 -3.29 4.32
CA GLY A 58 5.52 -2.03 3.83
C GLY A 58 4.32 -2.16 2.90
N HIS A 59 4.18 -3.28 2.20
CA HIS A 59 3.20 -3.48 1.12
C HIS A 59 2.12 -4.54 1.43
N THR A 60 2.02 -4.94 2.69
CA THR A 60 0.88 -5.72 3.19
C THR A 60 -0.24 -4.80 3.64
N TYR A 61 -1.49 -5.22 3.47
CA TYR A 61 -2.64 -4.50 4.00
C TYR A 61 -2.77 -4.59 5.53
N ILE A 62 -2.00 -5.47 6.19
CA ILE A 62 -2.10 -5.68 7.64
C ILE A 62 -1.86 -4.37 8.40
N LEU A 63 -0.77 -3.66 8.11
CA LEU A 63 -0.42 -2.43 8.81
C LEU A 63 -1.46 -1.31 8.64
N PRO A 64 -1.87 -0.92 7.42
CA PRO A 64 -2.90 0.10 7.28
C PRO A 64 -4.25 -0.33 7.86
N ILE A 65 -4.62 -1.62 7.82
CA ILE A 65 -5.84 -2.10 8.48
C ILE A 65 -5.74 -1.93 9.99
N LEU A 66 -4.59 -2.22 10.61
CA LEU A 66 -4.37 -1.96 12.04
C LEU A 66 -4.50 -0.47 12.37
N PHE A 67 -3.97 0.43 11.54
CA PHE A 67 -4.14 1.88 11.73
C PHE A 67 -5.61 2.30 11.65
N THR A 68 -6.37 1.74 10.69
CA THR A 68 -7.82 1.95 10.60
C THR A 68 -8.55 1.45 11.85
N LEU A 69 -8.17 0.28 12.39
CA LEU A 69 -8.75 -0.23 13.64
C LEU A 69 -8.43 0.68 14.83
N CYS A 70 -7.19 1.16 14.93
CA CYS A 70 -6.80 2.12 15.96
C CYS A 70 -7.59 3.44 15.83
N TYR A 71 -7.84 3.93 14.61
CA TYR A 71 -8.75 5.06 14.38
C TYR A 71 -10.16 4.76 14.89
N LEU A 72 -10.71 3.57 14.63
CA LEU A 72 -12.07 3.24 15.09
C LEU A 72 -12.21 3.29 16.62
N LEU A 73 -11.15 2.98 17.36
CA LEU A 73 -11.09 3.00 18.82
C LEU A 73 -10.81 4.40 19.40
N THR A 74 -9.91 5.15 18.77
CA THR A 74 -9.40 6.43 19.31
C THR A 74 -10.08 7.66 18.71
N LYS A 75 -10.67 7.52 17.52
CA LYS A 75 -11.19 8.60 16.67
C LYS A 75 -10.14 9.63 16.23
N GLU A 76 -8.85 9.31 16.37
CA GLU A 76 -7.74 10.16 15.92
C GLU A 76 -7.68 10.20 14.38
N SER A 77 -8.06 11.33 13.79
CA SER A 77 -8.19 11.49 12.33
C SER A 77 -6.87 11.25 11.58
N LEU A 78 -5.73 11.56 12.21
CA LEU A 78 -4.41 11.30 11.66
C LEU A 78 -4.19 9.81 11.35
N LEU A 79 -4.69 8.90 12.20
CA LEU A 79 -4.55 7.46 11.98
C LEU A 79 -5.33 6.99 10.75
N LEU A 80 -6.53 7.55 10.54
CA LEU A 80 -7.31 7.28 9.33
C LEU A 80 -6.64 7.88 8.10
N GLN A 81 -6.10 9.09 8.20
CA GLN A 81 -5.41 9.75 7.09
C GLN A 81 -4.20 8.92 6.62
N ILE A 82 -3.39 8.43 7.58
CA ILE A 82 -2.27 7.53 7.31
C ILE A 82 -2.75 6.22 6.68
N SER A 83 -3.78 5.59 7.24
CA SER A 83 -4.25 4.30 6.75
C SER A 83 -4.80 4.37 5.33
N LEU A 84 -5.55 5.43 5.00
CA LEU A 84 -6.11 5.63 3.67
C LEU A 84 -5.03 5.92 2.62
N ILE A 85 -4.05 6.78 2.92
CA ILE A 85 -2.93 7.03 1.99
C ILE A 85 -2.17 5.71 1.70
N TRP A 86 -1.94 4.93 2.75
CA TRP A 86 -1.19 3.68 2.64
C TRP A 86 -1.98 2.58 1.91
N LEU A 87 -3.28 2.44 2.17
CA LEU A 87 -4.17 1.56 1.40
C LEU A 87 -4.21 1.98 -0.07
N ALA A 88 -4.27 3.28 -0.35
CA ALA A 88 -4.28 3.81 -1.72
C ALA A 88 -2.98 3.46 -2.45
N HIS A 89 -1.83 3.63 -1.81
CA HIS A 89 -0.54 3.24 -2.41
C HIS A 89 -0.50 1.75 -2.78
N ILE A 90 -0.78 0.86 -1.82
CA ILE A 90 -0.70 -0.60 -2.05
C ILE A 90 -1.71 -1.05 -3.12
N SER A 91 -2.91 -0.48 -3.11
CA SER A 91 -3.94 -0.83 -4.10
C SER A 91 -3.60 -0.31 -5.50
N MET A 92 -3.07 0.91 -5.62
CA MET A 92 -2.54 1.46 -6.87
C MET A 92 -1.47 0.56 -7.48
N ASP A 93 -0.49 0.15 -6.68
CA ASP A 93 0.57 -0.77 -7.08
C ASP A 93 0.00 -2.07 -7.66
N ARG A 94 -0.97 -2.66 -6.95
CA ARG A 94 -1.62 -3.91 -7.35
C ARG A 94 -2.51 -3.78 -8.57
N THR A 95 -3.10 -2.61 -8.81
CA THR A 95 -3.82 -2.30 -10.05
C THR A 95 -2.87 -2.30 -11.25
N ILE A 96 -1.69 -1.70 -11.11
CA ILE A 96 -0.68 -1.63 -12.19
C ILE A 96 -0.05 -3.02 -12.41
N GLY A 97 0.03 -3.84 -11.36
CA GLY A 97 0.43 -5.24 -11.43
C GLY A 97 1.61 -5.62 -10.54
N TYR A 98 2.05 -4.70 -9.69
CA TYR A 98 2.99 -4.99 -8.62
C TYR A 98 2.30 -5.79 -7.51
N GLY A 99 3.07 -6.60 -6.80
CA GLY A 99 2.56 -7.39 -5.68
C GLY A 99 3.65 -7.64 -4.67
N LEU A 100 3.39 -8.53 -3.72
CA LEU A 100 4.40 -8.94 -2.76
C LEU A 100 5.58 -9.60 -3.49
N LYS A 101 6.78 -9.31 -3.03
CA LYS A 101 8.05 -9.67 -3.67
C LYS A 101 8.53 -11.03 -3.18
N TYR A 102 9.07 -11.82 -4.11
CA TYR A 102 9.82 -13.03 -3.78
C TYR A 102 11.29 -12.71 -3.50
N ALA A 103 11.96 -13.51 -2.66
CA ALA A 103 13.38 -13.35 -2.31
C ALA A 103 14.37 -13.71 -3.44
N ILE A 104 13.90 -13.75 -4.69
CA ILE A 104 14.65 -14.21 -5.87
C ILE A 104 15.04 -13.00 -6.76
N GLY A 105 14.30 -11.89 -6.68
CA GLY A 105 14.54 -10.65 -7.42
C GLY A 105 13.40 -9.65 -7.25
N PHE A 106 13.65 -8.36 -7.50
CA PHE A 106 12.66 -7.29 -7.33
C PHE A 106 11.49 -7.41 -8.32
N ASP A 107 11.73 -7.92 -9.51
CA ASP A 107 10.74 -7.96 -10.59
C ASP A 107 9.73 -9.12 -10.42
N LYS A 108 10.02 -10.07 -9.53
CA LYS A 108 9.18 -11.23 -9.28
C LYS A 108 8.19 -10.94 -8.17
N THR A 109 6.92 -10.77 -8.55
CA THR A 109 5.82 -10.50 -7.62
C THR A 109 4.71 -11.56 -7.70
N THR A 110 3.86 -11.58 -6.68
CA THR A 110 2.68 -12.45 -6.62
C THR A 110 1.66 -12.21 -7.74
N ILE A 111 1.63 -11.01 -8.35
CA ILE A 111 0.65 -10.62 -9.38
C ILE A 111 1.21 -10.76 -10.80
N GLN A 112 2.43 -10.29 -11.04
CA GLN A 112 3.05 -10.39 -12.37
C GLN A 112 3.46 -11.83 -12.72
N LYS A 113 3.63 -12.70 -11.71
CA LYS A 113 4.11 -14.09 -11.85
C LYS A 113 5.46 -14.19 -12.58
N VAL A 114 6.14 -15.32 -12.34
CA VAL A 114 7.50 -15.62 -12.80
C VAL A 114 7.55 -15.86 -14.29
#